data_AF-A0A5P8Z520-F1
#
_entry.id   AF-A0A5P8Z520-F1
#
_cell.length_a   1.000
_cell.length_b   1.000
_cell.length_c   1.000
_cell.angle_alpha   90.00
_cell.angle_beta   90.00
_cell.angle_gamma   90.00
#
_symmetry.space_group_name_H-M   'P 1'
#
loop_
_entity.id
_entity.type
_entity.pdbx_description
1 polymer ?
#
loop_
_entity_poly.entity_id
_entity_poly.type
_entity_poly.pdbx_seq_one_letter_code
_entity_poly.pdbx_strand_id
1 'polypeptide(L)' 'MKRRSFNPREEALAFRIWQISEQVDWMLSLPQLTAVLGEDEGELRSVCRKKGWLARLAQASRSDLAA' A
#
# COMPACT_ATOMS: atom_id res chain seq x y z
N MET A 1 -21.05 0.48 -11.23
CA MET A 1 -19.67 -0.07 -11.08
C MET A 1 -19.74 -1.40 -10.34
N LYS A 2 -19.33 -2.52 -10.95
CA LYS A 2 -19.24 -3.81 -10.23
C LYS A 2 -18.11 -3.71 -9.21
N ARG A 3 -18.39 -3.91 -7.92
CA ARG A 3 -17.36 -4.08 -6.88
C ARG A 3 -16.58 -5.34 -7.26
N ARG A 4 -15.31 -5.19 -7.67
CA ARG A 4 -14.43 -6.35 -7.87
C ARG A 4 -14.23 -6.99 -6.50
N SER A 5 -14.67 -8.24 -6.34
CA SER A 5 -14.38 -8.99 -5.12
C SER A 5 -12.87 -9.19 -5.01
N PHE A 6 -12.33 -8.97 -3.83
CA PHE A 6 -10.95 -9.35 -3.54
C PHE A 6 -10.87 -10.86 -3.47
N ASN A 7 -9.79 -11.43 -4.02
CA ASN A 7 -9.45 -12.82 -3.73
C ASN A 7 -8.76 -12.91 -2.34
N PRO A 8 -8.67 -14.11 -1.73
CA PRO A 8 -8.07 -14.25 -0.40
C PRO A 8 -6.64 -13.72 -0.28
N ARG A 9 -5.82 -13.83 -1.34
CA ARG A 9 -4.45 -13.30 -1.35
C ARG A 9 -4.45 -11.77 -1.29
N GLU A 10 -5.33 -11.12 -2.03
CA GLU A 10 -5.45 -9.66 -2.04
C GLU A 10 -5.99 -9.12 -0.70
N GLU A 11 -6.89 -9.83 -0.03
CA GLU A 11 -7.33 -9.46 1.33
C GLU A 11 -6.19 -9.62 2.35
N ALA A 12 -5.41 -10.70 2.27
CA ALA A 12 -4.26 -10.91 3.14
C ALA A 12 -3.21 -9.80 2.93
N LEU A 13 -2.94 -9.43 1.68
CA LEU A 13 -2.05 -8.33 1.36
C LEU A 13 -2.60 -6.98 1.85
N ALA A 14 -3.89 -6.73 1.67
CA ALA A 14 -4.54 -5.52 2.16
C ALA A 14 -4.44 -5.40 3.68
N PHE A 15 -4.62 -6.50 4.41
CA PHE A 15 -4.45 -6.54 5.86
C PHE A 15 -3.02 -6.19 6.28
N ARG A 16 -2.00 -6.76 5.62
CA ARG A 16 -0.59 -6.44 5.91
C ARG A 16 -0.26 -4.97 5.64
N ILE A 17 -0.73 -4.41 4.53
CA ILE A 17 -0.58 -2.97 4.21
C ILE A 17 -1.22 -2.12 5.31
N TRP A 18 -2.46 -2.43 5.69
CA TRP A 18 -3.19 -1.71 6.73
C TRP A 18 -2.44 -1.76 8.07
N GLN A 19 -2.02 -2.94 8.51
CA GLN A 19 -1.34 -3.13 9.80
C GLN A 19 -0.08 -2.26 9.92
N ILE A 20 0.72 -2.14 8.85
CA ILE A 20 1.94 -1.32 8.86
C ILE A 20 1.60 0.16 8.72
N SER A 21 0.72 0.51 7.77
CA SER A 21 0.40 1.91 7.48
C SER A 21 -0.30 2.58 8.66
N GLU A 22 -1.17 1.87 9.37
CA GLU A 22 -1.89 2.39 10.53
C GLU A 22 -0.94 2.75 11.69
N GLN A 23 0.16 2.00 11.89
CA GLN A 23 1.12 2.25 12.97
C GLN A 23 1.91 3.55 12.81
N VAL A 24 1.95 4.09 11.59
CA VAL A 24 2.71 5.30 11.23
C VAL A 24 1.82 6.35 10.58
N ASP A 25 0.51 6.32 10.90
CA ASP A 25 -0.49 7.26 10.40
C ASP A 25 -0.45 7.47 8.87
N TRP A 26 -0.25 6.36 8.14
CA TRP A 26 -0.18 6.32 6.68
C TRP A 26 0.95 7.18 6.06
N MET A 27 1.92 7.62 6.86
CA MET A 27 3.11 8.38 6.44
C MET A 27 4.16 7.50 5.72
N LEU A 28 3.72 6.51 4.94
CA LEU A 28 4.55 5.66 4.13
C LEU A 28 4.18 5.79 2.66
N SER A 29 5.20 5.73 1.82
CA SER A 29 5.09 5.65 0.38
C SER A 29 5.01 4.20 -0.11
N LEU A 30 4.55 3.99 -1.35
CA LEU A 30 4.53 2.66 -1.97
C LEU A 30 5.93 1.99 -2.02
N PRO A 31 7.03 2.69 -2.40
CA PRO A 31 8.36 2.10 -2.37
C PRO A 31 8.79 1.63 -0.97
N GLN A 32 8.44 2.38 0.08
CA GLN A 32 8.72 1.96 1.45
C GLN A 32 7.91 0.71 1.82
N LEU A 33 6.63 0.64 1.43
CA LEU A 33 5.82 -0.57 1.62
C LEU A 33 6.40 -1.76 0.87
N THR A 34 6.90 -1.58 -0.35
CA THR A 34 7.61 -2.63 -1.11
C THR A 34 8.83 -3.13 -0.35
N ALA A 35 9.65 -2.23 0.20
CA ALA A 35 10.83 -2.59 0.97
C ALA A 35 10.49 -3.34 2.27
N VAL A 36 9.41 -2.96 2.95
CA VAL A 36 8.99 -3.58 4.22
C VAL A 36 8.27 -4.92 3.99
N LEU A 37 7.41 -5.00 2.99
CA LEU A 37 6.57 -6.18 2.73
C LEU A 37 7.25 -7.23 1.86
N GLY A 38 8.25 -6.85 1.07
CA GLY A 38 8.91 -7.70 0.09
C GLY A 38 8.00 -8.07 -1.09
N GLU A 39 6.96 -7.28 -1.34
CA GLU A 39 5.94 -7.52 -2.36
C GLU A 39 6.14 -6.59 -3.56
N ASP A 40 5.64 -6.98 -4.73
CA ASP A 40 5.73 -6.15 -5.93
C ASP A 40 4.95 -4.82 -5.79
N GLU A 41 5.56 -3.71 -6.22
CA GLU A 41 4.93 -2.39 -6.11
C GLU A 41 3.63 -2.31 -6.93
N GLY A 42 3.55 -3.00 -8.07
CA GLY A 42 2.36 -3.07 -8.90
C GLY A 42 1.20 -3.78 -8.19
N GLU A 43 1.49 -4.86 -7.47
CA GLU A 43 0.50 -5.57 -6.65
C GLU A 43 0.00 -4.70 -5.48
N LEU A 44 0.93 -4.08 -4.74
CA LEU A 44 0.59 -3.14 -3.67
C LEU A 44 -0.27 -1.98 -4.18
N ARG A 45 0.14 -1.36 -5.31
CA ARG A 45 -0.60 -0.28 -5.95
C ARG A 45 -2.00 -0.72 -6.38
N SER A 46 -2.14 -1.92 -6.92
CA SER A 46 -3.44 -2.50 -7.31
C SER A 46 -4.37 -2.66 -6.11
N VAL A 47 -3.88 -3.24 -5.02
CA VAL A 47 -4.64 -3.42 -3.77
C VAL A 47 -5.02 -2.07 -3.15
N CYS A 48 -4.07 -1.15 -3.01
CA CYS A 48 -4.32 0.20 -2.51
C CYS A 48 -5.34 0.95 -3.36
N ARG A 49 -5.28 0.83 -4.69
CA ARG A 49 -6.28 1.42 -5.59
C ARG A 49 -7.67 0.83 -5.36
N LYS A 50 -7.77 -0.50 -5.23
CA LYS A 50 -9.05 -1.19 -5.00
C LYS A 50 -9.67 -0.84 -3.64
N LYS A 51 -8.85 -0.65 -2.60
CA LYS A 51 -9.30 -0.22 -1.27
C LYS A 51 -9.49 1.30 -1.13
N GLY A 52 -9.07 2.09 -2.12
CA GLY A 52 -9.16 3.55 -2.08
C GLY A 52 -8.10 4.22 -1.19
N TRP A 53 -6.97 3.55 -0.95
CA TRP A 53 -5.93 4.00 -0.02
C TRP A 53 -4.81 4.83 -0.66
N LEU A 54 -4.77 4.93 -2.00
CA LEU A 54 -3.73 5.71 -2.69
C LEU A 54 -3.68 7.18 -2.25
N ALA A 55 -4.81 7.77 -1.85
CA ALA A 55 -4.86 9.15 -1.36
C ALA A 55 -4.42 9.28 0.11
N ARG A 56 -4.34 8.17 0.85
CA ARG A 56 -3.90 8.14 2.25
C ARG A 56 -2.39 7.98 2.37
N LEU A 57 -1.80 7.22 1.44
CA LEU A 57 -0.35 7.01 1.41
C LEU A 57 0.36 8.32 1.11
N ALA A 58 1.52 8.51 1.76
CA ALA A 58 2.39 9.62 1.46
C ALA A 58 2.78 9.57 -0.02
N GLN A 59 2.63 10.69 -0.73
CA GLN A 59 3.26 10.84 -2.03
C GLN A 59 4.75 10.83 -1.79
N ALA A 60 5.46 9.85 -2.35
CA ALA A 60 6.92 9.78 -2.25
C ALA A 60 7.49 11.13 -2.69
N SER A 61 7.98 11.92 -1.74
CA SER A 61 8.71 13.13 -2.06
C SER A 61 10.12 12.69 -2.45
N ARG A 62 10.74 13.36 -3.43
CA ARG A 62 12.08 13.00 -3.93
C ARG A 62 13.16 12.98 -2.81
N SER A 63 12.85 13.57 -1.67
CA SER A 63 13.62 13.62 -0.43
C SER A 63 13.65 12.30 0.35
N ASP A 64 12.66 11.42 0.19
CA ASP A 64 12.52 10.20 1.01
C ASP A 64 13.38 9.02 0.53
N LEU A 65 14.02 9.14 -0.63
CA LEU A 65 14.93 8.14 -1.21
C LEU A 65 16.41 8.39 -0.90
N ALA A 66 16.71 9.43 -0.10
CA ALA A 66 18.08 9.88 0.20
C ALA A 66 18.55 9.61 1.64
N ALA A 67 17.77 8.86 2.43
CA ALA A 67 18.11 8.46 3.81
C ALA A 67 18.25 6.94 3.90
#